data_AF-A0A1C7YWD7-F1
#
_entry.id   AF-A0A1C7YWD7-F1
#
_cell.length_a   1.000
_cell.length_b   1.000
_cell.length_c   1.000
_cell.angle_alpha   90.00
_cell.angle_beta   90.00
_cell.angle_gamma   90.00
#
_symmetry.space_group_name_H-M   'P 1'
#
loop_
_entity.id
_entity.type
_entity.pdbx_description
1 polymer ?
#
loop_
_entity_poly.entity_id
_entity_poly.type
_entity_poly.pdbx_seq_one_letter_code
_entity_poly.pdbx_strand_id
1 'polypeptide(L)'
;MQNTKLLLTSFTLVGLLALAGCSFPGVYKIDIQQGNVVTQDMIDQLRPGMTRRQVRFIMGNPLLTDTFHADRWDYLYSLQPGGGERQQERVSVIFNGNDQLVSLSGDFMPGVSRDDAILGRDNGTTAPAGNVEQPKAEEPAKPGSLLEQIQQDVDKVETVPVPTQEPLETSPQ
;
A
#
# COMPACT_ATOMS: atom_id res chain seq x y z
N MET A 1 46.49 38.76 -46.07
CA MET A 1 45.49 39.09 -45.03
C MET A 1 44.17 38.31 -45.15
N GLN A 2 43.84 37.72 -46.31
CA GLN A 2 42.58 36.96 -46.50
C GLN A 2 42.52 35.64 -45.70
N ASN A 3 43.63 34.90 -45.66
CA ASN A 3 43.69 33.60 -44.98
C ASN A 3 43.53 33.72 -43.45
N THR A 4 43.98 34.84 -42.86
CA THR A 4 43.81 35.14 -41.44
C THR A 4 42.35 35.43 -41.08
N LYS A 5 41.59 36.05 -41.99
CA LYS A 5 40.15 36.28 -41.81
C LYS A 5 39.36 34.96 -41.91
N LEU A 6 39.72 34.10 -42.87
CA LEU A 6 39.14 32.75 -43.01
C LEU A 6 39.40 31.85 -41.78
N LEU A 7 40.61 31.91 -41.22
CA LEU A 7 40.97 31.18 -39.99
C LEU A 7 40.21 31.69 -38.76
N LEU A 8 40.05 33.01 -38.62
CA LEU A 8 39.24 33.59 -37.54
C LEU A 8 37.77 33.18 -37.65
N THR A 9 37.20 33.19 -38.86
CA THR A 9 35.81 32.77 -39.09
C THR A 9 35.59 31.28 -38.86
N SER A 10 36.55 30.42 -39.21
CA SER A 10 36.41 28.98 -38.93
C SER A 10 36.52 28.69 -37.44
N PHE A 11 37.40 29.39 -36.72
CA PHE A 11 37.54 29.26 -35.28
C PHE A 11 36.27 29.70 -34.53
N THR A 12 35.62 30.78 -34.97
CA THR A 12 34.32 31.20 -34.41
C THR A 12 33.19 30.21 -34.71
N LEU A 13 33.19 29.60 -35.90
CA LEU A 13 32.16 28.63 -36.30
C LEU A 13 32.30 27.31 -35.52
N VAL A 14 33.54 26.84 -35.31
CA VAL A 14 33.84 25.66 -34.48
C VAL A 14 33.49 25.91 -33.02
N GLY A 15 33.77 27.11 -32.49
CA GLY A 15 33.37 27.50 -31.15
C GLY A 15 31.86 27.48 -30.95
N LEU A 16 31.07 27.97 -31.92
CA LEU A 16 29.61 27.98 -31.84
C LEU A 16 29.01 26.55 -31.87
N LEU A 17 29.57 25.65 -32.67
CA LEU A 17 29.15 24.24 -32.71
C LEU A 17 29.48 23.50 -31.40
N ALA A 18 30.57 23.85 -30.73
CA ALA A 18 30.94 23.25 -29.45
C ALA A 18 29.95 23.60 -28.32
N LEU A 19 29.32 24.78 -28.35
CA LEU A 19 28.30 25.18 -27.36
C LEU A 19 26.92 24.54 -27.63
N ALA A 20 26.63 24.13 -28.86
CA ALA A 20 25.38 23.46 -29.21
C ALA A 20 25.29 22.00 -28.69
N GLY A 21 26.40 21.44 -28.19
CA GLY A 21 26.49 20.09 -27.64
C GLY A 21 26.11 19.94 -26.17
N CYS A 22 25.76 21.03 -25.46
CA CYS A 22 25.29 20.96 -24.08
C CYS A 22 23.83 20.45 -24.02
N SER A 23 23.63 19.18 -24.35
CA SER A 23 22.37 18.48 -24.05
C SER A 23 22.30 18.30 -22.53
N PHE A 24 21.25 18.86 -21.91
CA PHE A 24 21.03 18.73 -20.47
C PHE A 24 20.85 17.24 -20.14
N PRO A 25 21.76 16.60 -19.39
CA PRO A 25 21.74 15.16 -19.19
C PRO A 25 20.61 14.81 -18.23
N GLY A 26 19.43 14.51 -18.79
CA GLY A 26 18.29 13.92 -18.08
C GLY A 26 17.65 14.85 -17.06
N VAL A 27 16.52 15.47 -17.43
CA VAL A 27 15.63 16.07 -16.41
C VAL A 27 15.03 14.92 -15.60
N TYR A 28 15.36 14.83 -14.31
CA TYR A 28 14.74 13.89 -13.40
C TYR A 28 13.24 14.18 -13.35
N LYS A 29 12.43 13.17 -13.68
CA LYS A 29 10.99 13.21 -13.50
C LYS A 29 10.68 12.55 -12.17
N ILE A 30 9.91 13.23 -11.35
CA ILE A 30 9.47 12.74 -10.05
C ILE A 30 8.30 11.79 -10.28
N ASP A 31 8.19 10.76 -9.43
CA ASP A 31 7.03 9.88 -9.41
C ASP A 31 5.77 10.66 -9.04
N ILE A 32 4.72 10.48 -9.84
CA ILE A 32 3.44 11.15 -9.62
C ILE A 32 2.45 10.12 -9.10
N GLN A 33 2.11 10.25 -7.82
CA GLN A 33 1.05 9.50 -7.18
C GLN A 33 -0.21 10.34 -7.08
N GLN A 34 -1.34 9.80 -7.51
CA GLN A 34 -2.62 10.50 -7.50
C GLN A 34 -3.73 9.54 -7.08
N GLY A 35 -4.72 10.08 -6.37
CA GLY A 35 -5.94 9.33 -6.08
C GLY A 35 -6.10 8.89 -4.64
N ASN A 36 -7.00 7.93 -4.44
CA ASN A 36 -7.24 7.28 -3.16
C ASN A 36 -6.39 6.02 -3.06
N VAL A 37 -5.44 5.97 -2.12
CA VAL A 37 -4.71 4.74 -1.82
C VAL A 37 -5.67 3.75 -1.15
N VAL A 38 -5.80 2.56 -1.73
CA VAL A 38 -6.61 1.47 -1.21
C VAL A 38 -5.68 0.30 -0.94
N THR A 39 -5.59 -0.14 0.32
CA THR A 39 -4.77 -1.28 0.71
C THR A 39 -5.59 -2.55 0.84
N GLN A 40 -4.93 -3.70 0.83
CA GLN A 40 -5.61 -4.99 1.03
C GLN A 40 -6.34 -5.03 2.38
N ASP A 41 -5.69 -4.54 3.45
CA ASP A 41 -6.27 -4.51 4.80
C ASP A 41 -7.57 -3.70 4.85
N MET A 42 -7.68 -2.63 4.06
CA MET A 42 -8.90 -1.82 3.99
C MET A 42 -10.03 -2.61 3.33
N ILE A 43 -9.73 -3.34 2.25
CA ILE A 43 -10.71 -4.19 1.54
C ILE A 43 -11.18 -5.34 2.42
N ASP A 44 -10.27 -5.98 3.16
CA ASP A 44 -10.59 -7.12 4.03
C ASP A 44 -11.49 -6.74 5.21
N GLN A 45 -11.40 -5.47 5.64
CA GLN A 45 -12.30 -4.93 6.66
C GLN A 45 -13.71 -4.68 6.13
N LEU A 46 -13.91 -4.56 4.81
CA LEU A 46 -15.23 -4.29 4.24
C LEU A 46 -16.12 -5.53 4.30
N ARG A 47 -17.34 -5.35 4.80
CA ARG A 47 -18.35 -6.41 4.91
C ARG A 47 -19.66 -5.97 4.27
N PRO A 48 -20.38 -6.86 3.57
CA PRO A 48 -21.73 -6.57 3.12
C PRO A 48 -22.63 -6.12 4.28
N GLY A 49 -23.50 -5.15 4.03
CA GLY A 49 -24.37 -4.54 5.04
C GLY A 49 -23.79 -3.31 5.74
N MET A 50 -22.50 -3.00 5.57
CA MET A 50 -21.90 -1.80 6.14
C MET A 50 -22.53 -0.52 5.58
N THR A 51 -22.82 0.44 6.46
CA THR A 51 -23.33 1.75 6.04
C THR A 51 -22.25 2.55 5.30
N ARG A 52 -22.66 3.48 4.42
CA ARG A 52 -21.76 4.47 3.78
C ARG A 52 -20.78 5.15 4.74
N ARG A 53 -21.22 5.45 5.96
CA ARG A 53 -20.38 6.09 6.98
C ARG A 53 -19.27 5.17 7.48
N GLN A 54 -19.58 3.89 7.69
CA GLN A 54 -18.59 2.87 8.08
C GLN A 54 -17.60 2.60 6.96
N VAL A 55 -18.08 2.47 5.72
CA VAL A 55 -17.20 2.34 4.55
C VAL A 55 -16.27 3.54 4.44
N ARG A 56 -16.79 4.76 4.57
CA ARG A 56 -15.98 5.99 4.56
C ARG A 56 -14.97 6.05 5.71
N PHE A 57 -15.28 5.48 6.86
CA PHE A 57 -14.35 5.43 7.99
C PHE A 57 -13.14 4.54 7.69
N ILE A 58 -13.36 3.41 6.99
CA ILE A 58 -12.30 2.47 6.61
C ILE A 58 -11.54 2.98 5.37
N MET A 59 -12.27 3.34 4.31
CA MET A 59 -11.73 3.64 2.99
C MET A 59 -11.39 5.11 2.77
N GLY A 60 -11.80 6.00 3.68
CA GLY A 60 -11.76 7.44 3.48
C GLY A 60 -12.84 7.95 2.51
N ASN A 61 -12.76 9.23 2.19
CA ASN A 61 -13.68 9.87 1.27
C ASN A 61 -13.24 9.63 -0.20
N PRO A 62 -14.12 9.15 -1.08
CA PRO A 62 -13.79 9.07 -2.51
C PRO A 62 -13.51 10.48 -3.04
N LEU A 63 -12.49 10.61 -3.89
CA LEU A 63 -12.15 11.89 -4.52
C LEU A 63 -13.18 12.33 -5.56
N LEU A 64 -13.88 11.36 -6.16
CA LEU A 64 -14.88 11.58 -7.19
C LEU A 64 -16.16 10.84 -6.81
N THR A 65 -17.26 11.58 -6.70
CA THR A 65 -18.60 11.02 -6.56
C THR A 65 -19.36 11.29 -7.85
N ASP A 66 -19.77 10.23 -8.55
CA ASP A 66 -20.58 10.34 -9.77
C ASP A 66 -21.98 10.86 -9.42
N THR A 67 -22.40 11.98 -10.00
CA THR A 67 -23.72 12.56 -9.73
C THR A 67 -24.86 11.74 -10.34
N PHE A 68 -24.57 10.90 -11.34
CA PHE A 68 -25.55 10.04 -11.99
C PHE A 68 -25.72 8.70 -11.28
N HIS A 69 -24.71 8.27 -10.52
CA HIS A 69 -24.69 7.01 -9.77
C HIS A 69 -24.40 7.28 -8.29
N ALA A 70 -25.35 7.92 -7.61
CA ALA A 70 -25.20 8.28 -6.20
C ALA A 70 -25.02 7.05 -5.29
N ASP A 71 -25.37 5.86 -5.75
CA ASP A 71 -25.22 4.56 -5.09
C ASP A 71 -23.88 3.86 -5.38
N ARG A 72 -22.98 4.47 -6.16
CA ARG A 72 -21.64 3.94 -6.44
C ARG A 72 -20.56 4.94 -6.04
N TRP A 73 -19.58 4.48 -5.25
CA TRP A 73 -18.37 5.25 -4.97
C TRP A 73 -17.18 4.62 -5.67
N ASP A 74 -16.42 5.43 -6.39
CA ASP A 74 -15.25 4.99 -7.14
C ASP A 74 -13.98 5.54 -6.46
N TYR A 75 -13.14 4.62 -5.99
CA TYR A 75 -11.80 4.91 -5.46
C TYR A 75 -10.80 4.62 -6.58
N LEU A 76 -10.16 5.67 -7.08
CA LEU A 76 -9.18 5.57 -8.17
C LEU A 76 -7.81 5.91 -7.63
N TYR A 77 -6.82 5.05 -7.90
CA TYR A 77 -5.41 5.27 -7.64
C TYR A 77 -4.63 5.24 -8.94
N SER A 78 -3.66 6.13 -9.10
CA SER A 78 -2.76 6.18 -10.25
C SER A 78 -1.34 6.46 -9.80
N LEU A 79 -0.40 5.62 -10.25
CA LEU A 79 1.03 5.76 -10.05
C LEU A 79 1.72 5.88 -11.40
N GLN A 80 2.44 6.98 -11.60
CA GLN A 80 3.29 7.17 -12.78
C GLN A 80 4.75 7.38 -12.34
N PRO A 81 5.60 6.34 -12.37
CA PRO A 81 6.98 6.45 -11.95
C PRO A 81 7.81 7.18 -13.03
N GLY A 82 8.54 8.23 -12.67
CA GLY A 82 9.64 8.83 -13.41
C GLY A 82 9.48 9.08 -14.91
N GLY A 83 8.25 9.28 -15.42
CA GLY A 83 7.98 9.41 -16.87
C GLY A 83 7.84 8.09 -17.63
N GLY A 84 7.74 6.96 -16.94
CA GLY A 84 7.32 5.68 -17.48
C GLY A 84 5.80 5.54 -17.62
N GLU A 85 5.36 4.30 -17.83
CA GLU A 85 3.95 3.95 -18.03
C GLU A 85 3.13 4.19 -16.76
N ARG A 86 1.93 4.75 -16.94
CA ARG A 86 0.98 4.99 -15.86
C ARG A 86 0.30 3.68 -15.48
N GLN A 87 0.37 3.33 -14.21
CA GLN A 87 -0.42 2.25 -13.62
C GLN A 87 -1.61 2.85 -12.90
N GLN A 88 -2.78 2.24 -13.07
CA GLN A 88 -4.02 2.72 -12.49
C GLN A 88 -4.79 1.53 -11.90
N GLU A 89 -5.41 1.78 -10.75
CA GLU A 89 -6.23 0.82 -10.02
C GLU A 89 -7.53 1.51 -9.61
N ARG A 90 -8.63 0.77 -9.66
CA ARG A 90 -9.96 1.25 -9.38
C ARG A 90 -10.72 0.23 -8.54
N VAL A 91 -11.28 0.73 -7.44
CA VAL A 91 -12.24 0.01 -6.61
C VAL A 91 -13.56 0.75 -6.61
N SER A 92 -14.58 0.13 -7.17
CA SER A 92 -15.97 0.58 -7.16
C SER A 92 -16.72 -0.10 -6.02
N VAL A 93 -17.24 0.70 -5.10
CA VAL A 93 -18.04 0.28 -3.96
C VAL A 93 -19.50 0.56 -4.28
N ILE A 94 -20.34 -0.47 -4.25
CA ILE A 94 -21.75 -0.40 -4.65
C ILE A 94 -22.65 -0.50 -3.42
N PHE A 95 -23.57 0.45 -3.30
CA PHE A 95 -24.55 0.55 -2.23
C PHE A 95 -25.96 0.19 -2.73
N ASN A 96 -26.81 -0.29 -1.83
CA ASN A 96 -28.24 -0.47 -2.11
C ASN A 96 -29.04 0.81 -1.80
N GLY A 97 -30.35 0.76 -2.05
CA GLY A 97 -31.29 1.85 -1.72
C GLY A 97 -31.43 2.15 -0.22
N ASN A 98 -30.85 1.33 0.67
CA ASN A 98 -30.79 1.57 2.11
C ASN A 98 -29.41 2.08 2.56
N ASP A 99 -28.56 2.54 1.63
CA ASP A 99 -27.20 3.04 1.88
C ASP A 99 -26.25 2.03 2.55
N GLN A 100 -26.45 0.74 2.26
CA GLN A 100 -25.60 -0.34 2.74
C GLN A 100 -24.77 -0.94 1.60
N LEU A 101 -23.54 -1.32 1.93
CA LEU A 101 -22.59 -1.98 1.04
C LEU A 101 -23.15 -3.33 0.58
N VAL A 102 -23.20 -3.52 -0.74
CA VAL A 102 -23.66 -4.79 -1.35
C VAL A 102 -22.48 -5.56 -1.92
N SER A 103 -21.64 -4.87 -2.70
CA SER A 103 -20.57 -5.51 -3.45
C SER A 103 -19.44 -4.54 -3.75
N LEU A 104 -18.28 -5.13 -4.01
CA LEU A 104 -17.08 -4.47 -4.51
C LEU A 104 -16.84 -4.94 -5.94
N SER A 105 -16.43 -4.04 -6.81
CA SER A 105 -16.07 -4.33 -8.20
C SER A 105 -14.80 -3.53 -8.53
N GLY A 106 -13.97 -4.01 -9.46
CA GLY A 106 -12.76 -3.29 -9.80
C GLY A 106 -11.73 -4.16 -10.51
N ASP A 107 -10.60 -3.54 -10.83
CA ASP A 107 -9.39 -4.17 -11.35
C ASP A 107 -8.33 -4.36 -10.23
N PHE A 108 -8.68 -4.02 -8.99
CA PHE A 108 -7.85 -4.31 -7.82
C PHE A 108 -7.64 -5.82 -7.65
N MET A 109 -6.38 -6.26 -7.67
CA MET A 109 -6.00 -7.66 -7.55
C MET A 109 -5.55 -7.96 -6.11
N PRO A 110 -6.30 -8.80 -5.36
CA PRO A 110 -5.91 -9.13 -4.00
C PRO A 110 -4.58 -9.90 -3.93
N GLY A 111 -3.74 -9.57 -2.96
CA GLY A 111 -2.50 -10.32 -2.68
C GLY A 111 -1.26 -9.92 -3.48
N VAL A 112 -1.37 -8.99 -4.43
CA VAL A 112 -0.21 -8.25 -4.95
C VAL A 112 -0.10 -6.93 -4.19
N SER A 113 0.33 -6.97 -2.93
CA SER A 113 0.40 -5.76 -2.08
C SER A 113 1.38 -4.75 -2.67
N ARG A 114 0.88 -3.89 -3.56
CA ARG A 114 1.55 -2.66 -4.00
C ARG A 114 1.52 -1.62 -2.90
N ASP A 115 0.79 -1.86 -1.82
CA ASP A 115 0.73 -1.10 -0.58
C ASP A 115 2.12 -0.63 -0.13
N ASP A 116 3.13 -1.51 -0.14
CA ASP A 116 4.50 -1.14 0.23
C ASP A 116 5.15 -0.15 -0.75
N ALA A 117 4.95 -0.34 -2.06
CA ALA A 117 5.45 0.55 -3.09
C ALA A 117 4.73 1.90 -3.08
N ILE A 118 3.43 1.91 -2.77
CA ILE A 118 2.61 3.11 -2.66
C ILE A 118 2.98 3.91 -1.41
N LEU A 119 3.15 3.22 -0.27
CA LEU A 119 3.47 3.83 1.02
C LEU A 119 4.95 4.19 1.19
N GLY A 120 5.80 3.89 0.19
CA GLY A 120 7.23 4.18 0.23
C GLY A 120 7.98 3.38 1.30
N ARG A 121 7.45 2.21 1.70
CA ARG A 121 8.15 1.25 2.56
C ARG A 121 9.03 0.39 1.68
N ASP A 122 10.29 0.76 1.56
CA ASP A 122 11.35 -0.05 0.98
C ASP A 122 11.61 -1.27 1.87
N ASN A 123 10.78 -2.31 1.73
CA ASN A 123 11.09 -3.59 2.32
C ASN A 123 12.28 -4.22 1.55
N GLY A 124 13.47 -4.14 2.13
CA GLY A 124 14.59 -5.04 1.88
C GLY A 124 14.30 -6.50 2.27
N THR A 125 13.06 -6.94 2.13
CA THR A 125 12.63 -8.33 2.29
C THR A 125 11.79 -8.67 1.08
N THR A 126 12.48 -9.14 0.05
CA THR A 126 11.89 -10.07 -0.90
C THR A 126 11.46 -11.29 -0.08
N ALA A 127 10.18 -11.38 0.29
CA ALA A 127 9.61 -12.67 0.62
C ALA A 127 9.40 -13.38 -0.72
N PRO A 128 10.18 -14.44 -1.04
CA PRO A 128 9.89 -15.21 -2.24
C PRO A 128 8.52 -15.86 -2.05
N ALA A 129 7.71 -15.83 -3.12
CA ALA A 129 6.62 -16.77 -3.28
C ALA A 129 7.20 -18.19 -3.28
N GLY A 130 7.22 -18.81 -2.10
CA GLY A 130 7.60 -20.19 -1.87
C GLY A 130 6.38 -20.94 -1.40
N ASN A 131 5.95 -21.90 -2.22
CA ASN A 131 5.04 -23.02 -1.98
C ASN A 131 4.26 -23.03 -0.65
N VAL A 132 2.93 -23.13 -0.79
CA VAL A 132 2.06 -23.65 0.27
C VAL A 132 2.53 -25.07 0.61
N GLU A 133 3.32 -25.19 1.68
CA GLU A 133 3.64 -26.48 2.28
C GLU A 133 2.70 -26.70 3.45
N GLN A 134 1.91 -27.76 3.31
CA GLN A 134 0.99 -28.33 4.28
C GLN A 134 1.64 -28.45 5.67
N PRO A 135 0.87 -28.36 6.78
CA PRO A 135 1.42 -28.42 8.14
C PRO A 135 2.13 -29.76 8.36
N LYS A 136 3.46 -29.75 8.31
CA LYS A 136 4.28 -30.88 8.75
C LYS A 136 4.39 -30.79 10.25
N ALA A 137 3.98 -31.88 10.91
CA ALA A 137 3.99 -32.07 12.34
C ALA A 137 5.24 -31.50 12.99
N GLU A 138 4.99 -30.73 14.05
CA GLU A 138 5.97 -30.18 14.98
C GLU A 138 6.92 -31.28 15.44
N GLU A 139 8.16 -31.22 14.97
CA GLU A 139 9.23 -32.07 15.47
C GLU A 139 9.54 -31.58 16.89
N PRO A 140 9.49 -32.46 17.92
CA PRO A 140 9.67 -32.05 19.30
C PRO A 140 11.01 -31.33 19.45
N ALA A 141 11.01 -30.26 20.26
CA ALA A 141 12.19 -29.46 20.54
C ALA A 141 13.39 -30.36 20.87
N LYS A 142 14.54 -30.06 20.25
CA LYS A 142 15.79 -30.78 20.56
C LYS A 142 16.12 -30.53 22.03
N PRO A 143 16.36 -31.58 22.84
CA PRO A 143 16.58 -31.44 24.28
C PRO A 143 17.80 -30.56 24.54
N GLY A 144 17.58 -29.46 25.28
CA GLY A 144 18.63 -28.48 25.64
C GLY A 144 18.71 -27.23 24.76
N SER A 145 17.73 -26.99 23.89
CA SER A 145 17.66 -25.75 23.11
C SER A 145 17.10 -24.57 23.92
N LEU A 146 17.47 -23.34 23.54
CA LEU A 146 16.96 -22.09 24.14
C LEU A 146 15.42 -22.01 24.11
N LEU A 147 14.79 -22.62 23.09
CA LEU A 147 13.33 -22.69 22.97
C LEU A 147 12.67 -23.52 24.08
N GLU A 148 13.32 -24.58 24.53
CA GLU A 148 12.81 -25.41 25.63
C GLU A 148 12.95 -24.70 26.98
N GLN A 149 14.01 -23.91 27.13
CA GLN A 149 14.19 -23.08 28.31
C GLN A 149 13.13 -21.98 28.39
N ILE A 150 12.79 -21.36 27.26
CA ILE A 150 11.67 -20.40 27.18
C ILE A 150 10.34 -21.09 27.48
N GLN A 151 10.08 -22.27 26.91
CA GLN A 151 8.83 -23.00 27.14
C GLN A 151 8.68 -23.40 28.62
N GLN A 152 9.77 -23.87 29.24
CA GLN A 152 9.80 -24.24 30.65
C GLN A 152 9.59 -23.03 31.57
N ASP A 153 10.12 -21.86 31.21
CA ASP A 153 9.90 -20.63 31.96
C ASP A 153 8.45 -20.15 31.86
N VAL A 154 7.82 -20.26 30.69
CA VAL A 154 6.40 -19.90 30.49
C VAL A 154 5.47 -20.84 31.26
N ASP A 155 5.73 -22.15 31.20
CA ASP A 155 4.91 -23.17 31.88
C ASP A 155 5.04 -23.11 33.41
N LYS A 156 6.15 -22.56 33.93
CA LYS A 156 6.40 -22.42 35.37
C LYS A 156 5.77 -21.17 35.99
N VAL A 157 5.22 -20.26 35.17
CA VAL A 157 4.49 -19.10 35.70
C VAL A 157 3.15 -19.57 36.25
N GLU A 158 3.06 -19.65 37.58
CA GLU A 158 1.82 -19.95 38.28
C GLU A 158 0.84 -18.78 38.11
N THR A 159 -0.31 -19.05 37.50
CA THR A 159 -1.35 -18.04 37.30
C THR A 159 -1.96 -17.67 38.66
N VAL A 160 -1.75 -16.44 39.11
CA VAL A 160 -2.47 -15.92 40.28
C VAL A 160 -3.95 -15.81 39.90
N PRO A 161 -4.88 -16.43 40.64
CA PRO A 161 -6.30 -16.32 40.32
C PRO A 161 -6.72 -14.84 40.43
N VAL A 162 -7.35 -14.34 39.37
CA VAL A 162 -7.95 -13.00 39.36
C VAL A 162 -8.95 -12.94 40.52
N PRO A 163 -8.88 -11.94 41.42
CA PRO A 163 -9.86 -11.81 42.50
C PRO A 163 -11.25 -11.68 41.90
N THR A 164 -12.08 -12.70 42.11
CA THR A 164 -13.49 -12.70 41.69
C THR A 164 -14.22 -11.68 42.54
N GLN A 165 -14.86 -10.69 41.90
CA GLN A 165 -15.62 -9.68 42.63
C GLN A 165 -16.86 -10.33 43.25
N GLU A 166 -17.06 -10.12 44.56
CA GLU A 166 -18.23 -10.59 45.30
C GLU A 166 -19.48 -9.82 44.81
N PRO A 167 -20.57 -10.49 44.41
CA PRO A 167 -21.78 -9.81 43.97
C PRO A 167 -22.37 -8.95 45.08
N LEU A 168 -22.69 -7.69 44.78
CA LEU A 168 -23.41 -6.79 45.68
C LEU A 168 -24.79 -7.39 46.02
N GLU A 169 -25.03 -7.68 47.31
CA GLU A 169 -26.33 -8.13 47.77
C GLU A 169 -27.39 -7.04 47.53
N THR A 170 -28.30 -7.28 46.58
CA THR A 170 -29.51 -6.47 46.40
C THR A 170 -30.61 -7.06 47.27
N SER A 171 -30.63 -6.70 48.56
CA SER A 171 -31.75 -7.03 49.44
C SER A 171 -32.84 -5.96 49.31
N PRO A 172 -34.10 -6.32 48.98
CA PRO A 172 -35.20 -5.36 48.93
C PRO A 172 -35.79 -5.16 50.35
N GLN A 173 -35.88 -3.91 50.79
CA GLN A 173 -36.84 -3.48 51.81
C GLN A 173 -37.82 -2.49 51.18
#